data_AF-A0A6Q2ZNW2-F1
#
_entry.id   AF-A0A6Q2ZNW2-F1
#
_cell.length_a   1.000
_cell.length_b   1.000
_cell.length_c   1.000
_cell.angle_alpha   90.00
_cell.angle_beta   90.00
_cell.angle_gamma   90.00
#
_symmetry.space_group_name_H-M   'P 1'
#
loop_
_entity.id
_entity.type
_entity.pdbx_description
1 polymer ?
#
loop_
_entity_poly.entity_id
_entity_poly.type
_entity_poly.pdbx_seq_one_letter_code
_entity_poly.pdbx_strand_id
1 'polypeptide(L)'
;MHFNLGAKTFALKVYIKNVYIRTAKIVKGRSINLALSHRGRQALKHVGMEDTIVSKGIPMHSRMIHSLNGTQSPIPYGKKGQVIGLLQTAEMYPNTKLNFVHKLHDWSTETGEMTFVRANGAKKEISADLIVGCDGAFSAVRKQFLRQSRFNYSQTYIPHGYLELTMPPINGEFAMRPNHLHIWPRNTFMMIALPNLDKTFTCTLFMPFDEFEKITTGDQVIEFFQKYFPDAVQLIGVDALKRDYFRLPAQAMVSVKCSPYHLGDKCVLMGDAAHAVVPFYGQGMNAGFEDCLVFDEIMDQLNENFSAVLPEYTKIRVPDDHAIADLAMYNYIEMRAHVNSKRFLFQKYVVSFLNMIMPRTIIPLYTMVTFTRTRYHEAVKHWHWQDKVITQGLFFLAAVSAAGSSYFLVRYLPTMPNLAIEQLWTRVQSLKGPF
;
A
#
# COMPACT_ATOMS: atom_id res chain seq x y z
N MET A 1 -9.28 -6.13 -14.15
CA MET A 1 -9.06 -4.90 -14.93
C MET A 1 -9.53 -5.20 -16.35
N HIS A 2 -10.72 -4.74 -16.71
CA HIS A 2 -11.18 -4.75 -18.10
C HIS A 2 -10.83 -3.37 -18.67
N PHE A 3 -10.01 -3.34 -19.72
CA PHE A 3 -9.53 -2.12 -20.34
C PHE A 3 -10.66 -1.38 -21.07
N ASN A 4 -10.56 -0.05 -21.13
CA ASN A 4 -11.31 0.79 -22.07
C ASN A 4 -10.94 0.52 -23.55
N LEU A 5 -9.96 -0.35 -23.80
CA LEU A 5 -9.69 -0.91 -25.12
C LEU A 5 -10.91 -1.60 -25.73
N GLY A 6 -11.87 -2.06 -24.90
CA GLY A 6 -13.16 -2.54 -25.37
C GLY A 6 -14.11 -1.43 -25.88
N ALA A 7 -13.92 -0.17 -25.49
CA ALA A 7 -14.65 0.93 -26.14
C ALA A 7 -14.02 1.31 -27.49
N LYS A 8 -12.75 0.98 -27.68
CA LYS A 8 -12.00 1.11 -28.93
C LYS A 8 -12.25 -0.11 -29.84
N THR A 9 -11.96 -0.01 -31.14
CA THR A 9 -12.23 -1.03 -32.16
C THR A 9 -11.41 -2.34 -32.03
N PHE A 10 -10.79 -2.60 -30.87
CA PHE A 10 -9.95 -3.77 -30.63
C PHE A 10 -10.78 -5.02 -30.28
N ALA A 11 -10.37 -6.17 -30.84
CA ALA A 11 -10.92 -7.47 -30.47
C ALA A 11 -10.23 -8.02 -29.21
N LEU A 12 -10.76 -7.68 -28.02
CA LEU A 12 -10.15 -8.07 -26.75
C LEU A 12 -10.43 -9.54 -26.37
N LYS A 13 -9.38 -10.33 -26.19
CA LYS A 13 -9.43 -11.69 -25.64
C LYS A 13 -8.69 -11.75 -24.30
N VAL A 14 -9.41 -12.06 -23.23
CA VAL A 14 -8.83 -12.20 -21.89
C VAL A 14 -8.72 -13.68 -21.54
N TYR A 15 -7.53 -14.11 -21.11
CA TYR A 15 -7.27 -15.49 -20.68
C TYR A 15 -7.08 -15.54 -19.18
N ILE A 16 -7.84 -16.40 -18.52
CA ILE A 16 -7.86 -16.51 -17.06
C ILE A 16 -7.54 -17.96 -16.68
N LYS A 17 -6.53 -18.14 -15.84
CA LYS A 17 -6.11 -19.47 -15.36
C LYS A 17 -7.22 -20.19 -14.59
N ASN A 18 -7.97 -19.46 -13.79
CA ASN A 18 -8.95 -20.03 -12.86
C ASN A 18 -10.30 -20.28 -13.54
N VAL A 19 -11.13 -21.10 -12.89
CA VAL A 19 -12.54 -21.27 -13.25
C VAL A 19 -13.29 -19.96 -12.95
N TYR A 20 -14.39 -19.73 -13.66
CA TYR A 20 -15.23 -18.56 -13.40
C TYR A 20 -15.75 -18.57 -11.95
N ILE A 21 -15.41 -17.50 -11.21
CA ILE A 21 -15.56 -17.43 -9.75
C ILE A 21 -17.03 -17.53 -9.33
N ARG A 22 -17.97 -16.99 -10.12
CA ARG A 22 -19.41 -17.02 -9.80
C ARG A 22 -20.05 -18.40 -9.98
N THR A 23 -19.41 -19.30 -10.70
CA THR A 23 -19.88 -20.68 -10.93
C THR A 23 -19.09 -21.73 -10.15
N ALA A 24 -18.04 -21.33 -9.43
CA ALA A 24 -17.17 -22.25 -8.71
C ALA A 24 -17.76 -22.57 -7.31
N LYS A 25 -17.95 -23.86 -7.01
CA LYS A 25 -18.42 -24.33 -5.68
C LYS A 25 -17.43 -24.04 -4.54
N ILE A 26 -16.13 -23.90 -4.85
CA ILE A 26 -15.05 -23.59 -3.90
C ILE A 26 -14.10 -22.62 -4.59
N VAL A 27 -14.06 -21.38 -4.10
CA VAL A 27 -13.09 -20.38 -4.56
C VAL A 27 -11.84 -20.49 -3.68
N LYS A 28 -10.80 -21.19 -4.16
CA LYS A 28 -9.45 -21.09 -3.58
C LYS A 28 -8.77 -19.85 -4.15
N GLY A 29 -8.84 -18.73 -3.43
CA GLY A 29 -8.24 -17.47 -3.88
C GLY A 29 -8.17 -16.41 -2.78
N ARG A 30 -7.31 -15.42 -2.98
CA ARG A 30 -7.15 -14.24 -2.11
C ARG A 30 -8.36 -13.31 -2.30
N SER A 31 -9.45 -13.50 -1.58
CA SER A 31 -10.50 -12.47 -1.50
C SER A 31 -10.12 -11.49 -0.40
N ILE A 32 -9.17 -10.62 -0.71
CA ILE A 32 -8.73 -9.57 0.21
C ILE A 32 -9.65 -8.38 0.03
N ASN A 33 -10.11 -7.81 1.14
CA ASN A 33 -10.70 -6.50 1.11
C ASN A 33 -9.65 -5.46 0.75
N LEU A 34 -9.78 -4.83 -0.41
CA LEU A 34 -8.81 -3.86 -0.91
C LEU A 34 -9.31 -2.44 -0.72
N ALA A 35 -8.41 -1.59 -0.22
CA ALA A 35 -8.61 -0.16 -0.10
C ALA A 35 -8.61 0.51 -1.49
N LEU A 36 -9.75 1.02 -1.94
CA LEU A 36 -9.92 1.81 -3.17
C LEU A 36 -9.76 3.30 -2.87
N SER A 37 -8.69 3.91 -3.38
CA SER A 37 -8.33 5.32 -3.18
C SER A 37 -8.69 6.18 -4.41
N HIS A 38 -8.33 7.46 -4.40
CA HIS A 38 -8.67 8.39 -5.49
C HIS A 38 -8.20 7.91 -6.86
N ARG A 39 -6.99 7.35 -6.97
CA ARG A 39 -6.42 6.89 -8.26
C ARG A 39 -7.22 5.74 -8.86
N GLY A 40 -7.52 4.74 -8.04
CA GLY A 40 -8.35 3.62 -8.47
C GLY A 40 -9.77 4.07 -8.84
N ARG A 41 -10.35 5.01 -8.09
CA ARG A 41 -11.64 5.62 -8.42
C ARG A 41 -11.62 6.38 -9.74
N GLN A 42 -10.59 7.17 -10.02
CA GLN A 42 -10.47 7.88 -11.30
C GLN A 42 -10.38 6.92 -12.49
N ALA A 43 -9.64 5.82 -12.36
CA ALA A 43 -9.59 4.79 -13.39
C ALA A 43 -10.96 4.12 -13.62
N LEU A 44 -11.71 3.83 -12.53
CA LEU A 44 -13.08 3.31 -12.64
C LEU A 44 -14.05 4.33 -13.23
N LYS A 45 -13.89 5.61 -12.90
CA LYS A 45 -14.70 6.70 -13.42
C LYS A 45 -14.54 6.82 -14.93
N HIS A 46 -13.31 6.71 -15.41
CA HIS A 46 -12.96 6.75 -16.83
C HIS A 46 -13.70 5.69 -17.65
N VAL A 47 -13.96 4.52 -17.06
CA VAL A 47 -14.74 3.44 -17.69
C VAL A 47 -16.22 3.42 -17.27
N GLY A 48 -16.72 4.45 -16.58
CA GLY A 48 -18.12 4.55 -16.15
C GLY A 48 -18.53 3.55 -15.06
N MET A 49 -17.58 2.96 -14.33
CA MET A 49 -17.83 1.94 -13.30
C MET A 49 -17.69 2.46 -11.86
N GLU A 50 -17.32 3.73 -11.66
CA GLU A 50 -17.09 4.27 -10.30
C GLU A 50 -18.32 4.06 -9.40
N ASP A 51 -19.51 4.50 -9.80
CA ASP A 51 -20.71 4.46 -8.96
C ASP A 51 -21.16 3.02 -8.65
N THR A 52 -21.11 2.13 -9.64
CA THR A 52 -21.45 0.70 -9.50
C THR A 52 -20.53 -0.01 -8.50
N ILE A 53 -19.26 0.40 -8.44
CA ILE A 53 -18.29 -0.19 -7.54
C ILE A 53 -18.37 0.43 -6.15
N VAL A 54 -18.43 1.77 -6.08
CA VAL A 54 -18.45 2.51 -4.82
C VAL A 54 -19.73 2.20 -4.04
N SER A 55 -20.87 1.99 -4.69
CA SER A 55 -22.13 1.57 -4.05
C SER A 55 -22.05 0.19 -3.36
N LYS A 56 -21.10 -0.66 -3.76
CA LYS A 56 -20.84 -1.97 -3.15
C LYS A 56 -19.68 -1.93 -2.14
N GLY A 57 -19.15 -0.75 -1.83
CA GLY A 57 -18.07 -0.56 -0.88
C GLY A 57 -18.55 0.00 0.46
N ILE A 58 -17.84 -0.32 1.54
CA ILE A 58 -18.05 0.31 2.85
C ILE A 58 -17.13 1.52 2.98
N PRO A 59 -17.65 2.73 3.24
CA PRO A 59 -16.83 3.91 3.33
C PRO A 59 -16.02 3.91 4.64
N MET A 60 -14.70 4.02 4.54
CA MET A 60 -13.80 4.19 5.69
C MET A 60 -13.39 5.67 5.84
N HIS A 61 -13.80 6.29 6.95
CA HIS A 61 -13.55 7.72 7.21
C HIS A 61 -12.28 7.98 8.03
N SER A 62 -11.86 7.00 8.83
CA SER A 62 -10.67 7.12 9.66
C SER A 62 -10.05 5.77 9.96
N ARG A 63 -8.82 5.80 10.48
CA ARG A 63 -8.16 4.63 11.06
C ARG A 63 -8.55 4.53 12.52
N MET A 64 -9.06 3.40 12.96
CA MET A 64 -9.28 3.14 14.39
C MET A 64 -8.06 2.42 14.94
N ILE A 65 -7.32 3.06 15.83
CA ILE A 65 -6.13 2.47 16.46
C ILE A 65 -6.53 1.80 17.76
N HIS A 66 -6.23 0.51 17.88
CA HIS A 66 -6.45 -0.31 19.06
C HIS A 66 -5.16 -0.44 19.85
N SER A 67 -5.10 0.26 20.98
CA SER A 67 -3.98 0.20 21.93
C SER A 67 -4.02 -1.07 22.77
N LEU A 68 -2.88 -1.47 23.34
CA LEU A 68 -2.78 -2.68 24.17
C LEU A 68 -3.65 -2.60 25.45
N ASN A 69 -3.84 -1.40 25.99
CA ASN A 69 -4.72 -1.14 27.14
C ASN A 69 -6.22 -1.12 26.78
N GLY A 70 -6.59 -1.49 25.55
CA GLY A 70 -7.97 -1.49 25.06
C GLY A 70 -8.51 -0.13 24.61
N THR A 71 -7.73 0.95 24.71
CA THR A 71 -8.16 2.28 24.24
C THR A 71 -8.22 2.31 22.72
N GLN A 72 -9.37 2.78 22.20
CA GLN A 72 -9.60 3.00 20.77
C GLN A 72 -9.48 4.48 20.42
N SER A 73 -8.57 4.83 19.49
CA SER A 73 -8.39 6.21 19.05
C SER A 73 -8.59 6.37 17.53
N PRO A 74 -9.58 7.18 17.08
CA PRO A 74 -9.79 7.40 15.66
C PRO A 74 -8.84 8.49 15.12
N ILE A 75 -8.18 8.19 13.99
CA ILE A 75 -7.32 9.12 13.25
C ILE A 75 -7.91 9.32 11.85
N PRO A 76 -8.57 10.46 11.56
CA PRO A 76 -9.11 10.77 10.24
C PRO A 76 -8.04 10.67 9.15
N TYR A 77 -8.41 10.17 7.96
CA TYR A 77 -7.48 10.07 6.84
C TYR A 77 -7.05 11.45 6.29
N GLY A 78 -7.88 12.47 6.47
CA GLY A 78 -7.62 13.84 6.03
C GLY A 78 -8.83 14.74 6.26
N LYS A 79 -9.18 15.58 5.29
CA LYS A 79 -10.32 16.52 5.40
C LYS A 79 -11.66 15.75 5.35
N LYS A 80 -12.72 16.33 5.94
CA LYS A 80 -14.09 15.76 5.92
C LYS A 80 -14.48 15.35 4.50
N GLY A 81 -14.91 14.09 4.31
CA GLY A 81 -15.40 13.56 3.02
C GLY A 81 -14.42 12.65 2.25
N GLN A 82 -13.17 12.51 2.68
CA GLN A 82 -12.23 11.56 2.07
C GLN A 82 -12.55 10.12 2.50
N VAL A 83 -12.86 9.27 1.53
CA VAL A 83 -13.33 7.90 1.74
C VAL A 83 -12.52 6.94 0.87
N ILE A 84 -12.09 5.85 1.48
CA ILE A 84 -11.56 4.68 0.77
C ILE A 84 -12.70 3.66 0.65
N GLY A 85 -13.01 3.24 -0.57
CA GLY A 85 -14.06 2.24 -0.85
C GLY A 85 -13.50 0.82 -0.89
N LEU A 86 -14.39 -0.18 -0.91
CA LEU A 86 -14.05 -1.59 -1.06
C LEU A 86 -14.59 -2.10 -2.41
N LEU A 87 -13.80 -2.84 -3.19
CA LEU A 87 -14.18 -3.30 -4.52
C LEU A 87 -14.49 -4.81 -4.54
N GLN A 88 -15.66 -5.20 -5.07
CA GLN A 88 -16.09 -6.61 -5.08
C GLN A 88 -16.58 -7.18 -6.42
N THR A 89 -16.74 -6.40 -7.50
CA THR A 89 -17.24 -6.92 -8.79
C THR A 89 -16.64 -6.26 -10.03
N ALA A 90 -16.55 -6.95 -11.17
CA ALA A 90 -16.38 -6.35 -12.50
C ALA A 90 -17.50 -6.87 -13.41
N GLU A 91 -18.10 -5.99 -14.23
CA GLU A 91 -19.11 -6.33 -15.23
C GLU A 91 -18.50 -6.34 -16.64
N MET A 92 -19.19 -7.02 -17.56
CA MET A 92 -18.68 -7.40 -18.88
C MET A 92 -19.03 -6.35 -19.93
N TYR A 93 -18.08 -6.04 -20.81
CA TYR A 93 -18.37 -5.37 -22.09
C TYR A 93 -18.76 -6.39 -23.16
N PRO A 94 -19.73 -6.07 -24.06
CA PRO A 94 -20.22 -7.00 -25.08
C PRO A 94 -19.14 -7.53 -26.03
N ASN A 95 -18.07 -6.76 -26.26
CA ASN A 95 -17.01 -7.09 -27.22
C ASN A 95 -15.79 -7.79 -26.59
N THR A 96 -15.84 -8.13 -25.30
CA THR A 96 -14.73 -8.83 -24.64
C THR A 96 -15.00 -10.33 -24.52
N LYS A 97 -14.11 -11.15 -25.09
CA LYS A 97 -14.18 -12.61 -24.94
C LYS A 97 -13.35 -13.07 -23.74
N LEU A 98 -14.03 -13.59 -22.72
CA LEU A 98 -13.41 -14.21 -21.54
C LEU A 98 -13.15 -15.71 -21.77
N ASN A 99 -11.90 -16.14 -21.60
CA ASN A 99 -11.47 -17.52 -21.77
C ASN A 99 -10.91 -18.05 -20.44
N PHE A 100 -11.76 -18.70 -19.64
CA PHE A 100 -11.39 -19.31 -18.35
C PHE A 100 -10.66 -20.65 -18.54
N VAL A 101 -9.97 -21.11 -17.50
CA VAL A 101 -9.21 -22.38 -17.48
C VAL A 101 -8.12 -22.43 -18.57
N HIS A 102 -7.50 -21.27 -18.86
CA HIS A 102 -6.36 -21.16 -19.75
C HIS A 102 -5.17 -20.60 -18.97
N LYS A 103 -4.19 -21.44 -18.65
CA LYS A 103 -2.96 -21.03 -17.99
C LYS A 103 -1.92 -20.72 -19.07
N LEU A 104 -1.40 -19.50 -19.12
CA LEU A 104 -0.25 -19.19 -19.96
C LEU A 104 0.95 -20.01 -19.46
N HIS A 105 1.52 -20.83 -20.35
CA HIS A 105 2.71 -21.61 -20.07
C HIS A 105 3.96 -20.87 -20.56
N ASP A 106 3.93 -20.41 -21.81
CA ASP A 106 5.03 -19.70 -22.43
C ASP A 106 4.53 -18.75 -23.53
N TRP A 107 5.38 -17.84 -23.99
CA TRP A 107 5.14 -17.03 -25.19
C TRP A 107 6.46 -16.67 -25.89
N SER A 108 6.41 -16.49 -27.22
CA SER A 108 7.58 -16.12 -28.02
C SER A 108 7.64 -14.61 -28.23
N THR A 109 8.79 -14.01 -27.91
CA THR A 109 9.04 -12.58 -28.12
C THR A 109 9.21 -12.22 -29.59
N GLU A 110 9.64 -13.17 -30.42
CA GLU A 110 9.85 -12.98 -31.86
C GLU A 110 8.51 -13.04 -32.62
N THR A 111 7.76 -14.12 -32.42
CA THR A 111 6.51 -14.36 -33.16
C THR A 111 5.32 -13.65 -32.52
N GLY A 112 5.32 -13.44 -31.20
CA GLY A 112 4.15 -12.97 -30.44
C GLY A 112 3.13 -14.07 -30.15
N GLU A 113 3.53 -15.33 -30.31
CA GLU A 113 2.66 -16.49 -30.10
C GLU A 113 2.67 -16.91 -28.62
N MET A 114 1.49 -17.09 -28.05
CA MET A 114 1.28 -17.51 -26.67
C MET A 114 0.80 -18.97 -26.61
N THR A 115 1.46 -19.77 -25.78
CA THR A 115 1.07 -21.16 -25.52
C THR A 115 0.29 -21.26 -24.21
N PHE A 116 -1.00 -21.59 -24.32
CA PHE A 116 -1.86 -21.84 -23.17
C PHE A 116 -2.01 -23.34 -22.92
N VAL A 117 -2.00 -23.73 -21.64
CA VAL A 117 -2.29 -25.10 -21.19
C VAL A 117 -3.64 -25.11 -20.47
N ARG A 118 -4.52 -26.02 -20.89
CA ARG A 118 -5.81 -26.28 -20.26
C ARG A 118 -5.68 -27.31 -19.13
N ALA A 119 -6.73 -27.44 -18.31
CA ALA A 119 -6.74 -28.38 -17.18
C ALA A 119 -6.54 -29.85 -17.60
N ASN A 120 -6.93 -30.23 -18.82
CA ASN A 120 -6.74 -31.56 -19.39
C ASN A 120 -5.35 -31.77 -20.03
N GLY A 121 -4.43 -30.82 -19.87
CA GLY A 121 -3.09 -30.86 -20.48
C GLY A 121 -3.04 -30.43 -21.94
N ALA A 122 -4.17 -30.18 -22.61
CA ALA A 122 -4.19 -29.72 -23.99
C ALA A 122 -3.53 -28.35 -24.13
N LYS A 123 -2.64 -28.22 -25.11
CA LYS A 123 -1.99 -26.96 -25.48
C LYS A 123 -2.81 -26.24 -26.54
N LYS A 124 -2.82 -24.91 -26.47
CA LYS A 124 -3.44 -24.04 -27.47
C LYS A 124 -2.52 -22.86 -27.74
N GLU A 125 -2.18 -22.67 -29.00
CA GLU A 125 -1.37 -21.55 -29.48
C GLU A 125 -2.27 -20.42 -29.99
N ILE A 126 -1.91 -19.19 -29.65
CA ILE A 126 -2.70 -18.00 -29.92
C ILE A 126 -1.75 -16.84 -30.21
N SER A 127 -1.93 -16.21 -31.36
CA SER A 127 -1.27 -14.95 -31.71
C SER A 127 -2.14 -13.74 -31.35
N ALA A 128 -1.48 -12.62 -31.08
CA ALA A 128 -2.10 -11.32 -30.87
C ALA A 128 -1.16 -10.20 -31.34
N ASP A 129 -1.72 -9.08 -31.76
CA ASP A 129 -0.95 -7.89 -32.14
C ASP A 129 -0.31 -7.23 -30.92
N LEU A 130 -1.00 -7.29 -29.77
CA LEU A 130 -0.52 -6.81 -28.47
C LEU A 130 -0.83 -7.81 -27.36
N ILE A 131 0.18 -8.11 -26.54
CA ILE A 131 0.09 -8.90 -25.33
C ILE A 131 0.16 -7.96 -24.12
N VAL A 132 -0.85 -8.02 -23.26
CA VAL A 132 -0.89 -7.24 -22.02
C VAL A 132 -0.77 -8.18 -20.82
N GLY A 133 0.39 -8.16 -20.17
CA GLY A 133 0.69 -8.97 -18.99
C GLY A 133 0.07 -8.36 -17.74
N CYS A 134 -1.07 -8.90 -17.30
CA CYS A 134 -1.75 -8.58 -16.04
C CYS A 134 -1.90 -9.83 -15.15
N ASP A 135 -0.94 -10.76 -15.21
CA ASP A 135 -0.97 -12.09 -14.60
C ASP A 135 -0.34 -12.16 -13.20
N GLY A 136 -0.18 -11.00 -12.56
CA GLY A 136 0.13 -10.87 -11.13
C GLY A 136 1.61 -10.92 -10.78
N ALA A 137 1.89 -10.91 -9.47
CA ALA A 137 3.25 -10.82 -8.93
C ALA A 137 4.20 -11.94 -9.40
N PHE A 138 3.67 -13.10 -9.81
CA PHE A 138 4.43 -14.24 -10.36
C PHE A 138 4.18 -14.42 -11.86
N SER A 139 4.16 -13.31 -12.58
CA SER A 139 3.87 -13.22 -14.02
C SER A 139 4.66 -14.23 -14.87
N ALA A 140 3.95 -15.02 -15.66
CA ALA A 140 4.51 -15.83 -16.74
C ALA A 140 4.94 -14.95 -17.93
N VAL A 141 4.23 -13.85 -18.20
CA VAL A 141 4.62 -12.91 -19.27
C VAL A 141 6.00 -12.30 -18.96
N ARG A 142 6.20 -11.78 -17.74
CA ARG A 142 7.46 -11.19 -17.30
C ARG A 142 8.64 -12.17 -17.33
N LYS A 143 8.42 -13.48 -17.21
CA LYS A 143 9.51 -14.47 -17.28
C LYS A 143 10.26 -14.42 -18.61
N GLN A 144 9.60 -14.05 -19.70
CA GLN A 144 10.28 -13.88 -20.98
C GLN A 144 11.12 -12.61 -21.06
N PHE A 145 10.75 -11.56 -20.33
CA PHE A 145 11.54 -10.33 -20.24
C PHE A 145 12.90 -10.60 -19.56
N LEU A 146 12.94 -11.52 -18.59
CA LEU A 146 14.19 -11.89 -17.89
C LEU A 146 15.25 -12.49 -18.82
N ARG A 147 14.87 -12.99 -19.99
CA ARG A 147 15.79 -13.56 -20.99
C ARG A 147 16.32 -12.52 -21.98
N GLN A 148 15.85 -11.29 -21.89
CA GLN A 148 16.15 -10.23 -22.86
C GLN A 148 17.30 -9.36 -22.41
N SER A 149 18.02 -8.81 -23.38
CA SER A 149 19.07 -7.82 -23.09
C SER A 149 18.45 -6.54 -22.48
N ARG A 150 19.19 -5.90 -21.57
CA ARG A 150 18.84 -4.58 -20.98
C ARG A 150 17.52 -4.56 -20.20
N PHE A 151 17.14 -5.69 -19.59
CA PHE A 151 16.02 -5.77 -18.65
C PHE A 151 16.53 -5.87 -17.21
N ASN A 152 16.24 -4.86 -16.40
CA ASN A 152 16.55 -4.85 -14.98
C ASN A 152 15.39 -5.46 -14.18
N TYR A 153 15.70 -6.35 -13.25
CA TYR A 153 14.73 -7.02 -12.39
C TYR A 153 15.26 -7.14 -10.96
N SER A 154 14.40 -6.83 -9.99
CA SER A 154 14.65 -7.15 -8.59
C SER A 154 13.40 -7.77 -7.96
N GLN A 155 13.65 -8.72 -7.08
CA GLN A 155 12.63 -9.40 -6.29
C GLN A 155 13.12 -9.52 -4.86
N THR A 156 12.30 -9.07 -3.92
CA THR A 156 12.61 -9.09 -2.49
C THR A 156 11.45 -9.67 -1.73
N TYR A 157 11.67 -10.77 -1.03
CA TYR A 157 10.75 -11.24 0.00
C TYR A 157 11.02 -10.50 1.29
N ILE A 158 9.98 -10.00 1.93
CA ILE A 158 10.14 -9.38 3.25
C ILE A 158 10.05 -10.45 4.35
N PRO A 159 10.70 -10.24 5.52
CA PRO A 159 10.68 -11.20 6.62
C PRO A 159 9.28 -11.48 7.20
N HIS A 160 8.31 -10.62 6.92
CA HIS A 160 6.95 -10.77 7.42
C HIS A 160 6.10 -11.60 6.47
N GLY A 161 5.32 -12.51 7.05
CA GLY A 161 4.18 -13.14 6.40
C GLY A 161 2.88 -12.42 6.75
N TYR A 162 1.80 -12.77 6.05
CA TYR A 162 0.45 -12.41 6.46
C TYR A 162 -0.44 -13.65 6.62
N LEU A 163 -1.39 -13.55 7.54
CA LEU A 163 -2.41 -14.57 7.77
C LEU A 163 -3.78 -13.91 7.89
N GLU A 164 -4.80 -14.52 7.27
CA GLU A 164 -6.18 -14.02 7.28
C GLU A 164 -7.01 -14.75 8.35
N LEU A 165 -7.68 -13.96 9.19
CA LEU A 165 -8.63 -14.41 10.21
C LEU A 165 -9.99 -13.78 9.94
N THR A 166 -11.06 -14.46 10.34
CA THR A 166 -12.42 -13.95 10.16
C THR A 166 -13.00 -13.55 11.52
N MET A 167 -13.45 -12.30 11.64
CA MET A 167 -14.21 -11.84 12.79
C MET A 167 -15.70 -11.90 12.45
N PRO A 168 -16.49 -12.77 13.12
CA PRO A 168 -17.91 -12.93 12.84
C PRO A 168 -18.73 -11.72 13.34
N PRO A 169 -19.96 -11.53 12.83
CA PRO A 169 -20.91 -10.60 13.42
C PRO A 169 -21.35 -11.06 14.82
N ILE A 170 -21.65 -10.10 15.69
CA ILE A 170 -22.22 -10.35 17.03
C ILE A 170 -23.70 -10.03 16.95
N ASN A 171 -24.56 -11.02 17.25
CA ASN A 171 -26.03 -10.89 17.18
C ASN A 171 -26.54 -10.39 15.81
N GLY A 172 -25.86 -10.78 14.72
CA GLY A 172 -26.23 -10.34 13.36
C GLY A 172 -25.85 -8.88 13.02
N GLU A 173 -25.05 -8.23 13.87
CA GLU A 173 -24.51 -6.89 13.65
C GLU A 173 -22.97 -6.89 13.61
N PHE A 174 -22.38 -5.81 13.09
CA PHE A 174 -20.93 -5.65 13.08
C PHE A 174 -20.36 -5.68 14.50
N ALA A 175 -19.32 -6.50 14.72
CA ALA A 175 -18.65 -6.61 16.01
C ALA A 175 -17.90 -5.32 16.44
N MET A 176 -17.59 -4.44 15.47
CA MET A 176 -16.93 -3.15 15.66
C MET A 176 -17.54 -2.10 14.74
N ARG A 177 -17.16 -0.82 14.91
CA ARG A 177 -17.67 0.27 14.06
C ARG A 177 -17.23 0.09 12.60
N PRO A 178 -18.14 -0.11 11.63
CA PRO A 178 -17.77 -0.54 10.28
C PRO A 178 -17.07 0.54 9.44
N ASN A 179 -17.24 1.83 9.73
CA ASN A 179 -16.71 2.90 8.88
C ASN A 179 -15.25 3.29 9.18
N HIS A 180 -14.45 2.34 9.67
CA HIS A 180 -13.07 2.53 10.06
C HIS A 180 -12.17 1.42 9.54
N LEU A 181 -10.92 1.76 9.20
CA LEU A 181 -9.86 0.77 9.09
C LEU A 181 -9.30 0.51 10.48
N HIS A 182 -9.57 -0.66 11.04
CA HIS A 182 -9.09 -1.02 12.36
C HIS A 182 -7.63 -1.49 12.29
N ILE A 183 -6.79 -1.00 13.20
CA ILE A 183 -5.35 -1.28 13.25
C ILE A 183 -4.93 -1.55 14.70
N TRP A 184 -4.27 -2.68 14.93
CA TRP A 184 -3.60 -3.04 16.18
C TRP A 184 -2.08 -3.02 15.94
N PRO A 185 -1.41 -1.88 16.16
CA PRO A 185 0.05 -1.79 16.00
C PRO A 185 0.76 -2.36 17.24
N ARG A 186 1.75 -3.24 17.06
CA ARG A 186 2.56 -3.81 18.14
C ARG A 186 4.05 -3.87 17.79
N ASN A 187 4.53 -2.85 17.07
CA ASN A 187 5.88 -2.73 16.56
C ASN A 187 6.23 -3.88 15.61
N THR A 188 6.76 -5.00 16.10
CA THR A 188 7.23 -6.11 15.26
C THR A 188 6.10 -6.87 14.58
N PHE A 189 4.89 -6.85 15.13
CA PHE A 189 3.68 -7.39 14.52
C PHE A 189 2.59 -6.32 14.45
N MET A 190 1.65 -6.51 13.54
CA MET A 190 0.49 -5.63 13.38
C MET A 190 -0.69 -6.43 12.86
N MET A 191 -1.90 -6.07 13.29
CA MET A 191 -3.12 -6.61 12.71
C MET A 191 -3.96 -5.47 12.15
N ILE A 192 -4.59 -5.69 11.00
CA ILE A 192 -5.60 -4.77 10.46
C ILE A 192 -6.91 -5.52 10.29
N ALA A 193 -8.04 -4.83 10.34
CA ALA A 193 -9.34 -5.42 10.01
C ALA A 193 -10.12 -4.50 9.09
N LEU A 194 -10.67 -5.09 8.02
CA LEU A 194 -11.54 -4.42 7.06
C LEU A 194 -12.95 -5.01 7.12
N PRO A 195 -13.99 -4.15 7.12
CA PRO A 195 -15.38 -4.58 7.18
C PRO A 195 -15.85 -5.23 5.86
N ASN A 196 -16.77 -6.17 5.96
CA ASN A 196 -17.47 -6.79 4.83
C ASN A 196 -18.96 -6.41 4.82
N LEU A 197 -19.61 -6.53 3.65
CA LEU A 197 -21.05 -6.26 3.51
C LEU A 197 -21.92 -7.25 4.30
N ASP A 198 -21.43 -8.46 4.54
CA ASP A 198 -22.09 -9.49 5.37
C ASP A 198 -21.90 -9.27 6.88
N LYS A 199 -21.38 -8.10 7.27
CA LYS A 199 -21.10 -7.67 8.63
C LYS A 199 -19.98 -8.39 9.36
N THR A 200 -19.21 -9.23 8.66
CA THR A 200 -17.95 -9.77 9.17
C THR A 200 -16.82 -8.75 9.04
N PHE A 201 -15.68 -8.99 9.69
CA PHE A 201 -14.42 -8.34 9.34
C PHE A 201 -13.40 -9.37 8.90
N THR A 202 -12.66 -9.05 7.84
CA THR A 202 -11.45 -9.78 7.46
C THR A 202 -10.27 -9.15 8.19
N CYS A 203 -9.69 -9.89 9.12
CA CYS A 203 -8.51 -9.51 9.87
C CYS A 203 -7.26 -10.05 9.17
N THR A 204 -6.24 -9.21 8.99
CA THR A 204 -4.95 -9.62 8.44
C THR A 204 -3.87 -9.38 9.48
N LEU A 205 -3.27 -10.46 9.99
CA LEU A 205 -2.14 -10.43 10.89
C LEU A 205 -0.84 -10.42 10.09
N PHE A 206 0.01 -9.42 10.31
CA PHE A 206 1.36 -9.33 9.76
C PHE A 206 2.38 -9.55 10.87
N MET A 207 3.25 -10.53 10.68
CA MET A 207 4.22 -10.95 11.69
C MET A 207 5.44 -11.61 11.01
N PRO A 208 6.66 -11.54 11.58
CA PRO A 208 7.81 -12.26 11.05
C PRO A 208 7.54 -13.77 10.94
N PHE A 209 8.07 -14.43 9.91
CA PHE A 209 7.96 -15.89 9.77
C PHE A 209 8.48 -16.64 11.00
N ASP A 210 9.61 -16.21 11.56
CA ASP A 210 10.20 -16.80 12.78
C ASP A 210 9.23 -16.81 13.97
N GLU A 211 8.33 -15.82 14.07
CA GLU A 211 7.31 -15.78 15.13
C GLU A 211 6.10 -16.67 14.79
N PHE A 212 5.74 -16.81 13.51
CA PHE A 212 4.72 -17.77 13.09
C PHE A 212 5.17 -19.21 13.41
N GLU A 213 6.43 -19.53 13.17
CA GLU A 213 7.01 -20.86 13.39
C GLU A 213 7.10 -21.25 14.88
N LYS A 214 7.17 -20.28 15.79
CA LYS A 214 7.13 -20.53 17.24
C LYS A 214 5.75 -20.99 17.74
N ILE A 215 4.69 -20.66 17.02
CA ILE A 215 3.30 -20.95 17.42
C ILE A 215 2.82 -22.20 16.69
N THR A 216 2.84 -23.34 17.38
CA THR A 216 2.54 -24.66 16.81
C THR A 216 1.23 -25.26 17.34
N THR A 217 0.70 -24.76 18.45
CA THR A 217 -0.55 -25.26 19.05
C THR A 217 -1.62 -24.19 19.17
N GLY A 218 -2.88 -24.61 19.26
CA GLY A 218 -4.01 -23.70 19.46
C GLY A 218 -3.92 -22.91 20.77
N ASP A 219 -3.38 -23.49 21.84
CA ASP A 219 -3.25 -22.79 23.12
C ASP A 219 -2.19 -21.68 23.05
N GLN A 220 -1.07 -21.93 22.35
CA GLN A 220 -0.06 -20.91 22.07
C GLN A 220 -0.63 -19.74 21.23
N VAL A 221 -1.54 -20.01 20.29
CA VAL A 221 -2.25 -18.95 19.55
C VAL A 221 -3.04 -18.07 20.53
N ILE A 222 -3.77 -18.67 21.46
CA ILE A 222 -4.58 -17.92 22.44
C ILE A 222 -3.69 -17.12 23.38
N GLU A 223 -2.62 -17.70 23.91
CA GLU A 223 -1.66 -16.98 24.77
C GLU A 223 -1.05 -15.77 24.04
N PHE A 224 -0.63 -15.96 22.79
CA PHE A 224 -0.10 -14.89 21.96
C PHE A 224 -1.13 -13.77 21.75
N PHE A 225 -2.35 -14.12 21.37
CA PHE A 225 -3.41 -13.12 21.16
C PHE A 225 -3.87 -12.48 22.46
N GLN A 226 -3.94 -13.16 23.59
CA GLN A 226 -4.25 -12.53 24.88
C GLN A 226 -3.16 -11.53 25.29
N LYS A 227 -1.90 -11.87 25.06
CA LYS A 227 -0.77 -11.00 25.38
C LYS A 227 -0.71 -9.75 24.52
N TYR A 228 -1.01 -9.87 23.23
CA TYR A 228 -0.78 -8.79 22.27
C TYR A 228 -2.05 -8.19 21.69
N PHE A 229 -3.14 -8.94 21.55
CA PHE A 229 -4.41 -8.51 20.95
C PHE A 229 -5.61 -8.92 21.84
N PRO A 230 -5.65 -8.51 23.12
CA PRO A 230 -6.59 -9.04 24.10
C PRO A 230 -8.06 -8.85 23.70
N ASP A 231 -8.39 -7.69 23.13
CA ASP A 231 -9.73 -7.38 22.64
C ASP A 231 -10.14 -8.25 21.43
N ALA A 232 -9.18 -8.59 20.57
CA ALA A 232 -9.43 -9.42 19.39
C ALA A 232 -9.86 -10.86 19.73
N VAL A 233 -9.39 -11.41 20.85
CA VAL A 233 -9.78 -12.77 21.27
C VAL A 233 -11.29 -12.85 21.51
N GLN A 234 -11.86 -11.84 22.16
CA GLN A 234 -13.30 -11.77 22.43
C GLN A 234 -14.10 -11.52 21.15
N LEU A 235 -13.57 -10.71 20.23
CA LEU A 235 -14.25 -10.35 18.99
C LEU A 235 -14.24 -11.47 17.94
N ILE A 236 -13.14 -12.23 17.83
CA ILE A 236 -13.00 -13.33 16.87
C ILE A 236 -13.61 -14.63 17.42
N GLY A 237 -13.46 -14.86 18.72
CA GLY A 237 -13.83 -16.12 19.38
C GLY A 237 -12.68 -17.13 19.37
N VAL A 238 -12.51 -17.84 20.50
CA VAL A 238 -11.39 -18.75 20.75
C VAL A 238 -11.31 -19.88 19.72
N ASP A 239 -12.44 -20.55 19.46
CA ASP A 239 -12.48 -21.70 18.56
C ASP A 239 -12.24 -21.29 17.10
N ALA A 240 -12.82 -20.17 16.67
CA ALA A 240 -12.63 -19.64 15.33
C ALA A 240 -11.18 -19.22 15.11
N LEU A 241 -10.57 -18.57 16.11
CA LEU A 241 -9.17 -18.16 16.06
C LEU A 241 -8.22 -19.36 15.92
N LYS A 242 -8.39 -20.40 16.75
CA LYS A 242 -7.59 -21.64 16.67
C LYS A 242 -7.73 -22.32 15.30
N ARG A 243 -8.97 -22.44 14.80
CA ARG A 243 -9.26 -23.07 13.52
C ARG A 243 -8.67 -22.28 12.34
N ASP A 244 -8.91 -20.97 12.29
CA ASP A 244 -8.55 -20.14 11.15
C ASP A 244 -7.04 -19.92 11.07
N TYR A 245 -6.34 -19.83 12.21
CA TYR A 245 -4.88 -19.69 12.27
C TYR A 245 -4.13 -20.88 11.64
N PHE A 246 -4.63 -22.11 11.80
CA PHE A 246 -4.00 -23.30 11.22
C PHE A 246 -4.62 -23.75 9.89
N ARG A 247 -5.59 -23.00 9.36
CA ARG A 247 -6.28 -23.35 8.11
C ARG A 247 -5.35 -23.27 6.89
N LEU A 248 -4.49 -22.24 6.86
CA LEU A 248 -3.51 -22.01 5.80
C LEU A 248 -2.22 -21.48 6.44
N PRO A 249 -1.03 -21.84 5.91
CA PRO A 249 0.22 -21.28 6.39
C PRO A 249 0.28 -19.77 6.11
N ALA A 250 1.10 -19.07 6.90
CA ALA A 250 1.40 -17.67 6.66
C ALA A 250 1.92 -17.46 5.22
N GLN A 251 1.43 -16.42 4.56
CA GLN A 251 1.68 -16.16 3.16
C GLN A 251 2.81 -15.15 2.99
N ALA A 252 3.75 -15.44 2.09
CA ALA A 252 4.86 -14.55 1.79
C ALA A 252 4.41 -13.30 1.03
N MET A 253 5.02 -12.18 1.36
CA MET A 253 4.86 -10.91 0.65
C MET A 253 6.13 -10.62 -0.15
N VAL A 254 5.95 -10.19 -1.40
CA VAL A 254 7.03 -9.95 -2.34
C VAL A 254 6.94 -8.53 -2.87
N SER A 255 8.09 -7.86 -2.94
CA SER A 255 8.28 -6.64 -3.69
C SER A 255 9.01 -6.98 -4.99
N VAL A 256 8.47 -6.58 -6.13
CA VAL A 256 9.08 -6.76 -7.45
C VAL A 256 9.19 -5.41 -8.12
N LYS A 257 10.37 -5.10 -8.64
CA LYS A 257 10.58 -3.99 -9.58
C LYS A 257 11.21 -4.52 -10.85
N CYS A 258 10.78 -3.99 -11.99
CA CYS A 258 11.47 -4.21 -13.23
C CYS A 258 11.46 -2.96 -14.12
N SER A 259 12.32 -2.97 -15.14
CA SER A 259 12.34 -1.96 -16.19
C SER A 259 13.13 -2.50 -17.40
N PRO A 260 12.69 -2.28 -18.65
CA PRO A 260 11.45 -1.58 -19.05
C PRO A 260 10.15 -2.36 -18.76
N TYR A 261 8.98 -1.75 -18.96
CA TYR A 261 7.68 -2.43 -18.86
C TYR A 261 7.15 -2.94 -20.20
N HIS A 262 7.90 -2.76 -21.30
CA HIS A 262 7.51 -3.21 -22.62
C HIS A 262 8.62 -4.01 -23.30
N LEU A 263 8.22 -4.75 -24.33
CA LEU A 263 9.12 -5.46 -25.24
C LEU A 263 8.66 -5.21 -26.67
N GLY A 264 9.48 -4.46 -27.42
CA GLY A 264 9.14 -4.02 -28.77
C GLY A 264 7.80 -3.27 -28.79
N ASP A 265 7.00 -3.54 -29.81
CA ASP A 265 5.63 -3.07 -29.97
C ASP A 265 4.58 -4.15 -29.65
N LYS A 266 5.02 -5.34 -29.20
CA LYS A 266 4.17 -6.52 -29.04
C LYS A 266 3.71 -6.79 -27.62
N CYS A 267 4.43 -6.34 -26.60
CA CYS A 267 4.11 -6.72 -25.22
C CYS A 267 4.33 -5.61 -24.20
N VAL A 268 3.43 -5.51 -23.23
CA VAL A 268 3.51 -4.58 -22.10
C VAL A 268 3.06 -5.26 -20.80
N LEU A 269 3.71 -4.91 -19.68
CA LEU A 269 3.38 -5.37 -18.32
C LEU A 269 2.61 -4.27 -17.58
N MET A 270 1.60 -4.65 -16.79
CA MET A 270 0.82 -3.72 -15.95
C MET A 270 0.43 -4.35 -14.60
N GLY A 271 0.21 -3.50 -13.59
CA GLY A 271 -0.11 -3.89 -12.23
C GLY A 271 1.00 -4.75 -11.59
N ASP A 272 0.61 -5.70 -10.74
CA ASP A 272 1.56 -6.58 -10.05
C ASP A 272 2.52 -7.37 -10.98
N ALA A 273 2.18 -7.53 -12.27
CA ALA A 273 3.10 -8.12 -13.25
C ALA A 273 4.30 -7.20 -13.54
N ALA A 274 4.13 -5.87 -13.46
CA ALA A 274 5.17 -4.86 -13.62
C ALA A 274 5.79 -4.43 -12.26
N HIS A 275 4.96 -4.29 -11.23
CA HIS A 275 5.36 -3.79 -9.91
C HIS A 275 4.55 -4.47 -8.79
N ALA A 276 5.03 -5.61 -8.29
CA ALA A 276 4.42 -6.17 -7.08
C ALA A 276 4.84 -5.32 -5.88
N VAL A 277 3.87 -4.70 -5.20
CA VAL A 277 4.14 -3.85 -4.02
C VAL A 277 3.66 -4.52 -2.75
N VAL A 278 4.40 -4.32 -1.65
CA VAL A 278 3.99 -4.80 -0.34
C VAL A 278 2.72 -4.06 0.14
N PRO A 279 1.79 -4.72 0.84
CA PRO A 279 0.44 -4.20 1.07
C PRO A 279 0.34 -3.11 2.17
N PHE A 280 1.44 -2.47 2.54
CA PHE A 280 1.47 -1.54 3.68
C PHE A 280 0.97 -0.13 3.35
N TYR A 281 0.85 0.25 2.08
CA TYR A 281 0.28 1.55 1.68
C TYR A 281 -1.14 1.44 1.10
N GLY A 282 -1.63 0.23 0.84
CA GLY A 282 -2.94 0.03 0.18
C GLY A 282 -3.00 0.55 -1.26
N GLN A 283 -1.86 0.67 -1.95
CA GLN A 283 -1.80 1.28 -3.29
C GLN A 283 -1.56 0.29 -4.44
N GLY A 284 -1.30 -1.00 -4.21
CA GLY A 284 -1.04 -1.95 -5.31
C GLY A 284 -2.15 -2.00 -6.36
N MET A 285 -3.40 -2.22 -5.91
CA MET A 285 -4.57 -2.18 -6.79
C MET A 285 -4.77 -0.79 -7.44
N ASN A 286 -4.61 0.28 -6.66
CA ASN A 286 -4.83 1.65 -7.13
C ASN A 286 -3.80 2.08 -8.18
N ALA A 287 -2.53 1.70 -8.00
CA ALA A 287 -1.46 1.88 -8.97
C ALA A 287 -1.72 1.05 -10.21
N GLY A 288 -2.07 -0.24 -10.09
CA GLY A 288 -2.42 -1.07 -11.25
C GLY A 288 -3.65 -0.57 -12.04
N PHE A 289 -4.60 0.08 -11.37
CA PHE A 289 -5.72 0.76 -12.05
C PHE A 289 -5.26 2.04 -12.74
N GLU A 290 -4.36 2.80 -12.10
CA GLU A 290 -3.77 4.00 -12.69
C GLU A 290 -2.88 3.67 -13.90
N ASP A 291 -2.18 2.54 -13.91
CA ASP A 291 -1.45 2.03 -15.07
C ASP A 291 -2.34 1.94 -16.30
N CYS A 292 -3.53 1.34 -16.13
CA CYS A 292 -4.51 1.18 -17.20
C CYS A 292 -4.99 2.53 -17.72
N LEU A 293 -5.21 3.48 -16.81
CA LEU A 293 -5.65 4.84 -17.15
C LEU A 293 -4.56 5.63 -17.89
N VAL A 294 -3.33 5.61 -17.38
CA VAL A 294 -2.18 6.29 -18.01
C VAL A 294 -1.88 5.67 -19.37
N PHE A 295 -1.98 4.34 -19.50
CA PHE A 295 -1.83 3.68 -20.79
C PHE A 295 -2.88 4.15 -21.80
N ASP A 296 -4.16 4.25 -21.40
CA ASP A 296 -5.23 4.74 -22.25
C ASP A 296 -5.02 6.21 -22.67
N GLU A 297 -4.59 7.07 -21.74
CA GLU A 297 -4.23 8.47 -22.00
C GLU A 297 -3.09 8.58 -23.04
N ILE A 298 -2.08 7.72 -22.98
CA ILE A 298 -0.96 7.71 -23.94
C ILE A 298 -1.38 7.13 -25.29
N MET A 299 -2.23 6.09 -25.29
CA MET A 299 -2.81 5.53 -26.52
C MET A 299 -3.56 6.61 -27.31
N ASP A 300 -4.35 7.45 -26.63
CA ASP A 300 -5.06 8.57 -27.27
C ASP A 300 -4.09 9.63 -27.82
N GLN A 301 -3.06 9.99 -27.05
CA GLN A 301 -2.08 11.01 -27.44
C GLN A 301 -1.24 10.61 -28.66
N LEU A 302 -0.98 9.32 -28.83
CA LEU A 302 -0.09 8.78 -29.87
C LEU A 302 -0.85 8.00 -30.96
N ASN A 303 -2.16 8.21 -31.08
CA ASN A 303 -3.02 7.61 -32.10
C ASN A 303 -2.87 6.09 -32.19
N GLU A 304 -2.80 5.42 -31.04
CA GLU A 304 -2.75 3.96 -30.94
C GLU A 304 -1.54 3.28 -31.60
N ASN A 305 -0.48 4.04 -31.93
CA ASN A 305 0.76 3.49 -32.49
C ASN A 305 1.58 2.79 -31.40
N PHE A 306 1.46 1.46 -31.30
CA PHE A 306 2.14 0.67 -30.27
C PHE A 306 3.66 0.88 -30.22
N SER A 307 4.32 1.04 -31.36
CA SER A 307 5.77 1.28 -31.40
C SER A 307 6.19 2.60 -30.74
N ALA A 308 5.28 3.58 -30.63
CA ALA A 308 5.49 4.83 -29.90
C ALA A 308 4.89 4.78 -28.47
N VAL A 309 3.72 4.15 -28.31
CA VAL A 309 3.00 4.08 -27.05
C VAL A 309 3.75 3.27 -26.00
N LEU A 310 4.22 2.06 -26.33
CA LEU A 310 4.81 1.17 -25.33
C LEU A 310 6.11 1.73 -24.70
N PRO A 311 7.03 2.35 -25.49
CA PRO A 311 8.17 3.06 -24.94
C PRO A 311 7.80 4.25 -24.07
N GLU A 312 6.86 5.10 -24.51
CA GLU A 312 6.46 6.29 -23.74
C GLU A 312 5.75 5.88 -22.43
N TYR A 313 4.90 4.84 -22.46
CA TYR A 313 4.29 4.26 -21.27
C TYR A 313 5.34 3.82 -20.26
N THR A 314 6.38 3.11 -20.70
CA THR A 314 7.47 2.70 -19.82
C THR A 314 8.20 3.90 -19.22
N LYS A 315 8.54 4.90 -20.03
CA LYS A 315 9.25 6.10 -19.59
C LYS A 315 8.46 6.92 -18.57
N ILE A 316 7.14 7.02 -18.77
CA ILE A 316 6.25 7.74 -17.85
C ILE A 316 5.98 6.91 -16.59
N ARG A 317 5.69 5.62 -16.71
CA ARG A 317 5.12 4.86 -15.60
C ARG A 317 6.15 4.24 -14.67
N VAL A 318 7.30 3.78 -15.16
CA VAL A 318 8.35 3.14 -14.34
C VAL A 318 8.78 3.98 -13.13
N PRO A 319 9.08 5.29 -13.26
CA PRO A 319 9.47 6.12 -12.12
C PRO A 319 8.40 6.18 -11.02
N ASP A 320 7.13 6.22 -11.42
CA ASP A 320 6.01 6.31 -10.50
C ASP A 320 5.78 5.00 -9.74
N ASP A 321 5.76 3.88 -10.46
CA ASP A 321 5.55 2.57 -9.85
C ASP A 321 6.72 2.15 -8.95
N HIS A 322 7.94 2.53 -9.33
CA HIS A 322 9.10 2.32 -8.46
C HIS A 322 9.02 3.17 -7.19
N ALA A 323 8.58 4.43 -7.29
CA ALA A 323 8.41 5.32 -6.15
C ALA A 323 7.33 4.82 -5.18
N ILE A 324 6.19 4.32 -5.66
CA ILE A 324 5.17 3.75 -4.76
C ILE A 324 5.61 2.42 -4.13
N ALA A 325 6.37 1.60 -4.85
CA ALA A 325 6.99 0.40 -4.29
C ALA A 325 7.97 0.75 -3.16
N ASP A 326 8.78 1.80 -3.33
CA ASP A 326 9.68 2.31 -2.28
C ASP A 326 8.90 2.88 -1.09
N LEU A 327 7.88 3.69 -1.34
CA LEU A 327 7.02 4.23 -0.29
C LEU A 327 6.31 3.14 0.51
N ALA A 328 5.88 2.06 -0.14
CA ALA A 328 5.28 0.92 0.52
C ALA A 328 6.28 0.19 1.43
N MET A 329 7.53 0.04 0.97
CA MET A 329 8.61 -0.55 1.77
C MET A 329 9.04 0.38 2.93
N TYR A 330 9.10 1.68 2.69
CA TYR A 330 9.35 2.69 3.71
C TYR A 330 8.26 2.64 4.79
N ASN A 331 6.98 2.61 4.40
CA ASN A 331 5.87 2.54 5.34
C ASN A 331 5.88 1.22 6.14
N TYR A 332 6.31 0.11 5.54
CA TYR A 332 6.54 -1.15 6.27
C TYR A 332 7.58 -0.99 7.40
N ILE A 333 8.73 -0.34 7.12
CA ILE A 333 9.77 -0.08 8.12
C ILE A 333 9.26 0.90 9.19
N GLU A 334 8.59 1.98 8.76
CA GLU A 334 8.02 3.00 9.64
C GLU A 334 6.98 2.41 10.60
N MET A 335 6.09 1.55 10.08
CA MET A 335 5.06 0.86 10.88
C MET A 335 5.67 -0.04 11.95
N ARG A 336 6.87 -0.58 11.71
CA ARG A 336 7.59 -1.42 12.67
C ARG A 336 8.34 -0.63 13.74
N ALA A 337 9.01 0.44 13.35
CA ALA A 337 10.03 1.08 14.19
C ALA A 337 9.59 2.41 14.82
N HIS A 338 8.67 3.15 14.19
CA HIS A 338 8.57 4.60 14.46
C HIS A 338 7.17 5.15 14.70
N VAL A 339 6.09 4.36 14.55
CA VAL A 339 4.71 4.85 14.75
C VAL A 339 4.48 5.42 16.15
N ASN A 340 5.13 4.84 17.16
CA ASN A 340 5.05 5.28 18.56
C ASN A 340 6.15 6.30 18.94
N SER A 341 7.01 6.70 18.01
CA SER A 341 8.09 7.63 18.32
C SER A 341 7.56 9.07 18.46
N LYS A 342 7.94 9.74 19.56
CA LYS A 342 7.50 11.12 19.84
C LYS A 342 7.90 12.10 18.73
N ARG A 343 9.08 11.91 18.14
CA ARG A 343 9.58 12.72 17.01
C ARG A 343 8.67 12.60 15.79
N PHE A 344 8.26 11.38 15.44
CA PHE A 344 7.41 11.13 14.28
C PHE A 344 6.01 11.76 14.45
N LEU A 345 5.41 11.60 15.63
CA LEU A 345 4.14 12.25 15.96
C LEU A 345 4.26 13.77 15.89
N PHE A 346 5.33 14.34 16.48
CA PHE A 346 5.60 15.78 16.42
C PHE A 346 5.74 16.29 14.98
N GLN A 347 6.51 15.58 14.14
CA GLN A 347 6.68 15.95 12.74
C GLN A 347 5.34 15.92 11.98
N LYS A 348 4.48 14.93 12.23
CA LYS A 348 3.11 14.91 11.67
C LYS A 348 2.26 16.08 12.14
N TYR A 349 2.35 16.46 13.43
CA TYR A 349 1.64 17.64 13.93
C TYR A 349 2.12 18.93 13.27
N VAL A 350 3.44 19.12 13.14
CA VAL A 350 4.02 20.28 12.44
C VAL A 350 3.56 20.32 10.98
N VAL A 351 3.64 19.22 10.25
CA VAL A 351 3.17 19.16 8.85
C VAL A 351 1.68 19.44 8.74
N SER A 352 0.86 18.90 9.65
CA SER A 352 -0.59 19.14 9.67
C SER A 352 -0.91 20.61 9.95
N PHE A 353 -0.21 21.23 10.90
CA PHE A 353 -0.35 22.65 11.22
C PHE A 353 0.09 23.55 10.05
N LEU A 354 1.22 23.24 9.43
CA LEU A 354 1.71 23.98 8.27
C LEU A 354 0.80 23.82 7.05
N ASN A 355 0.23 22.64 6.82
CA ASN A 355 -0.79 22.42 5.79
C ASN A 355 -2.09 23.22 6.07
N MET A 356 -2.41 23.50 7.33
CA MET A 356 -3.55 24.35 7.67
C MET A 356 -3.30 25.82 7.27
N ILE A 357 -2.07 26.30 7.42
CA ILE A 357 -1.68 27.69 7.09
C ILE A 357 -1.38 27.85 5.59
N MET A 358 -0.66 26.90 5.00
CA MET A 358 -0.19 26.92 3.60
C MET A 358 -0.64 25.67 2.83
N PRO A 359 -1.95 25.46 2.63
CA PRO A 359 -2.51 24.22 2.08
C PRO A 359 -2.15 23.93 0.63
N ARG A 360 -1.65 24.92 -0.11
CA ARG A 360 -1.20 24.75 -1.51
C ARG A 360 0.28 24.37 -1.61
N THR A 361 1.07 24.67 -0.57
CA THR A 361 2.53 24.53 -0.59
C THR A 361 2.98 23.32 0.22
N ILE A 362 2.37 23.09 1.38
CA ILE A 362 2.70 21.97 2.26
C ILE A 362 1.52 21.02 2.29
N ILE A 363 1.66 19.91 1.58
CA ILE A 363 0.65 18.87 1.46
C ILE A 363 1.21 17.59 2.10
N PRO A 364 0.50 16.97 3.06
CA PRO A 364 0.94 15.70 3.64
C PRO A 364 1.14 14.63 2.56
N LEU A 365 2.23 13.86 2.66
CA LEU A 365 2.54 12.78 1.71
C LEU A 365 1.35 11.83 1.51
N TYR A 366 0.71 11.41 2.61
CA TYR A 366 -0.44 10.52 2.54
C TYR A 366 -1.59 11.11 1.70
N THR A 367 -1.79 12.43 1.75
CA THR A 367 -2.80 13.13 0.95
C THR A 367 -2.44 13.14 -0.53
N MET A 368 -1.18 13.44 -0.88
CA MET A 368 -0.72 13.41 -2.27
C MET A 368 -0.80 12.01 -2.90
N VAL A 369 -0.52 10.97 -2.11
CA VAL A 369 -0.53 9.59 -2.62
C VAL A 369 -1.97 9.06 -2.73
N THR A 370 -2.80 9.29 -1.71
CA THR A 370 -4.12 8.63 -1.58
C THR A 370 -5.27 9.43 -2.19
N PHE A 371 -5.19 10.76 -2.19
CA PHE A 371 -6.31 11.64 -2.52
C PHE A 371 -6.09 12.56 -3.72
N THR A 372 -4.95 12.43 -4.41
CA THR A 372 -4.69 13.13 -5.69
C THR A 372 -4.13 12.13 -6.72
N ARG A 373 -4.01 12.58 -7.98
CA ARG A 373 -3.28 11.90 -9.05
C ARG A 373 -1.88 12.50 -9.28
N THR A 374 -1.29 13.18 -8.30
CA THR A 374 0.10 13.68 -8.41
C THR A 374 1.01 12.49 -8.71
N ARG A 375 1.90 12.57 -9.70
CA ARG A 375 2.83 11.46 -10.02
C ARG A 375 3.58 11.03 -8.75
N TYR A 376 3.66 9.72 -8.48
CA TYR A 376 4.20 9.19 -7.22
C TYR A 376 5.62 9.68 -6.97
N HIS A 377 6.48 9.67 -7.98
CA HIS A 377 7.85 10.14 -7.82
C HIS A 377 7.93 11.66 -7.54
N GLU A 378 7.01 12.45 -8.10
CA GLU A 378 6.89 13.88 -7.78
C GLU A 378 6.37 14.11 -6.35
N ALA A 379 5.42 13.29 -5.88
CA ALA A 379 4.98 13.32 -4.50
C ALA A 379 6.13 13.01 -3.51
N VAL A 380 7.02 12.07 -3.87
CA VAL A 380 8.23 11.76 -3.11
C VAL A 380 9.21 12.93 -3.12
N LYS A 381 9.50 13.54 -4.29
CA LYS A 381 10.36 14.72 -4.40
C LYS A 381 9.83 15.88 -3.55
N HIS A 382 8.53 16.16 -3.66
CA HIS A 382 7.85 17.20 -2.88
C HIS A 382 7.93 16.90 -1.39
N TRP A 383 7.74 15.64 -0.98
CA TRP A 383 7.86 15.24 0.42
C TRP A 383 9.28 15.47 0.97
N HIS A 384 10.32 15.08 0.23
CA HIS A 384 11.71 15.34 0.63
C HIS A 384 12.04 16.84 0.70
N TRP A 385 11.54 17.62 -0.25
CA TRP A 385 11.70 19.07 -0.22
C TRP A 385 11.01 19.69 1.01
N GLN A 386 9.76 19.31 1.30
CA GLN A 386 9.03 19.75 2.49
C GLN A 386 9.79 19.40 3.77
N ASP A 387 10.28 18.17 3.88
CA ASP A 387 11.03 17.72 5.06
C ASP A 387 12.30 18.54 5.27
N LYS A 388 13.04 18.81 4.19
CA LYS A 388 14.25 19.65 4.21
C LYS A 388 13.93 21.08 4.66
N VAL A 389 12.92 21.71 4.05
CA VAL A 389 12.54 23.10 4.35
C VAL A 389 12.02 23.24 5.78
N ILE A 390 11.17 22.30 6.23
CA ILE A 390 10.65 22.29 7.61
C ILE A 390 11.79 22.12 8.61
N THR A 391 12.69 21.18 8.36
CA THR A 391 13.83 20.93 9.26
C THR A 391 14.76 22.14 9.35
N GLN A 392 15.10 22.75 8.21
CA GLN A 392 15.93 23.97 8.17
C GLN A 392 15.23 25.17 8.82
N GLY A 393 13.92 25.33 8.58
CA GLY A 393 13.11 26.39 9.20
C GLY A 393 13.02 26.25 10.72
N LEU A 394 12.81 25.03 11.22
CA LEU A 394 12.80 24.75 12.67
C LEU A 394 14.17 25.02 13.30
N PHE A 395 15.26 24.64 12.63
CA PHE A 395 16.61 24.95 13.09
C PHE A 395 16.87 26.46 13.16
N PHE A 396 16.48 27.21 12.13
CA PHE A 396 16.62 28.67 12.11
C PHE A 396 15.78 29.34 13.22
N LEU A 397 14.52 28.92 13.40
CA LEU A 397 13.66 29.41 14.48
C LEU A 397 14.26 29.13 15.86
N ALA A 398 14.84 27.95 16.07
CA ALA A 398 15.51 27.60 17.33
C ALA A 398 16.75 28.47 17.56
N ALA A 399 17.58 28.70 16.53
CA ALA A 399 18.76 29.54 16.63
C ALA A 399 18.40 31.01 16.94
N VAL A 400 17.42 31.57 16.23
CA VAL A 400 16.94 32.94 16.48
C VAL A 400 16.33 33.08 17.87
N SER A 401 15.52 32.10 18.30
CA SER A 401 14.93 32.10 19.64
C SER A 401 15.98 32.00 20.73
N ALA A 402 17.02 31.19 20.54
CA ALA A 402 18.13 31.08 21.48
C ALA A 402 18.95 32.38 21.56
N ALA A 403 19.26 32.99 20.40
CA ALA A 403 19.97 34.27 20.35
C ALA A 403 19.14 35.40 20.99
N GLY A 404 17.84 35.47 20.68
CA GLY A 404 16.92 36.43 21.27
C GLY A 404 16.78 36.25 22.78
N SER A 405 16.60 35.02 23.25
CA SER A 405 16.52 34.71 24.68
C SER A 405 17.80 35.09 25.42
N SER A 406 18.97 34.76 24.88
CA SER A 406 20.26 35.17 25.44
C SER A 406 20.41 36.70 25.50
N TYR A 407 19.99 37.41 24.45
CA TYR A 407 20.01 38.87 24.43
C TYR A 407 19.11 39.48 25.53
N PHE A 408 17.87 38.99 25.66
CA PHE A 408 16.96 39.44 26.71
C PHE A 408 17.46 39.11 28.11
N LEU A 409 18.03 37.92 28.31
CA LEU A 409 18.62 37.51 29.57
C LEU A 409 19.79 38.42 29.98
N VAL A 410 20.69 38.76 29.04
CA VAL A 410 21.80 39.67 29.32
C VAL A 410 21.31 41.10 29.60
N ARG A 411 20.33 41.58 28.81
CA ARG A 411 19.83 42.96 28.91
C ARG A 411 19.00 43.22 30.17
N TYR A 412 18.25 42.22 30.64
CA TYR A 412 17.36 42.33 31.80
C TYR A 412 17.85 41.51 32.99
N LEU A 413 19.14 41.17 33.03
CA LEU A 413 19.75 40.52 34.19
C LEU A 413 19.58 41.46 35.40
N PRO A 414 18.96 41.02 36.51
CA PRO A 414 18.94 41.81 37.72
C PRO A 414 20.39 42.09 38.13
N THR A 415 20.70 43.33 38.51
CA THR A 415 21.94 43.67 39.19
C THR A 415 21.98 42.93 40.54
N MET A 416 22.40 41.67 40.51
CA MET A 416 22.77 40.93 41.71
C MET A 416 24.06 41.56 42.24
N PRO A 417 24.15 41.89 43.54
CA PRO A 417 25.42 42.35 44.11
C PRO A 417 26.49 41.28 43.85
N ASN A 418 27.65 41.73 43.36
CA ASN A 418 28.79 40.90 42.94
C ASN A 418 28.95 39.62 43.76
N LEU A 419 28.42 38.50 43.27
CA LEU A 419 29.04 37.21 43.54
C LEU A 419 30.30 37.22 42.68
N ALA A 420 31.43 37.54 43.32
CA ALA A 420 32.73 37.54 42.69
C ALA A 420 32.90 36.23 41.91
N ILE A 421 33.31 36.34 40.65
CA ILE A 421 33.51 35.21 39.73
C ILE A 421 34.42 34.12 40.36
N GLU A 422 35.24 34.48 41.34
CA GLU A 422 36.01 33.56 42.19
C GLU A 422 35.17 32.54 42.98
N GLN A 423 33.97 32.88 43.45
CA GLN A 423 33.08 31.97 44.20
C GLN A 423 32.42 30.91 43.29
N LEU A 424 32.21 31.23 42.01
CA LEU A 424 31.73 30.27 41.02
C LEU A 424 32.86 29.32 40.58
N TRP A 425 34.08 29.83 40.41
CA TRP A 425 35.24 29.00 40.06
C TRP A 425 35.63 28.02 41.16
N THR A 426 35.56 28.44 42.42
CA THR A 426 35.77 27.56 43.59
C THR A 426 34.68 26.49 43.73
N ARG A 427 33.41 26.81 43.44
CA ARG A 427 32.33 25.80 43.40
C ARG A 427 32.52 24.77 42.27
N VAL A 428 32.95 25.20 41.09
CA VAL A 428 33.25 24.29 39.97
C VAL A 428 34.47 23.43 40.24
N GLN A 429 35.49 23.95 40.92
CA GLN A 429 36.64 23.16 41.38
C GLN A 429 36.27 22.17 42.50
N SER A 430 35.35 22.51 43.41
CA SER A 430 34.89 21.60 44.48
C SER A 430 34.05 20.41 43.98
N LEU A 431 33.50 20.50 42.77
CA LEU A 431 32.76 19.41 42.11
C LEU A 431 33.69 18.41 41.40
N LYS A 432 34.97 18.75 41.22
CA LYS A 432 36.01 17.78 40.85
C LYS A 432 36.63 17.25 42.15
N GLY A 433 36.10 16.14 42.66
CA GLY A 433 36.66 15.44 43.82
C GLY A 433 38.12 15.04 43.59
N PRO A 434 38.89 14.80 44.67
CA PRO A 434 40.24 14.27 44.55
C PRO A 434 40.19 12.83 44.01
N PHE A 435 41.25 12.46 43.28
CA PHE A 435 41.52 11.18 42.64
C PHE A 435 41.08 9.93 43.40
#